data_AF-A0A952P8Z2-F1
#
_entry.id   AF-A0A952P8Z2-F1
#
_cell.length_a   1.000
_cell.length_b   1.000
_cell.length_c   1.000
_cell.angle_alpha   90.00
_cell.angle_beta   90.00
_cell.angle_gamma   90.00
#
_symmetry.space_group_name_H-M   'P 1'
#
loop_
_entity.id
_entity.type
_entity.pdbx_description
1 polymer ?
#
loop_
_entity_poly.entity_id
_entity_poly.type
_entity_poly.pdbx_seq_one_letter_code
_entity_poly.pdbx_strand_id
1 'polypeptide(L)'
;MGRSSKHCNELTSVITKRDTVIIVKQAEPITIEKARTKLVFKRDTIIETKPFTAIIDTIIKRDTVYAKFDFPENSFDLWIRKKPDSTMVHTIYITKEIIKERPWWEAPAFTLGGTIVGYVIGKSFGKD
;
A
#
# COMPACT_ATOMS: atom_id res chain seq x y z
N MET A 1 1.06 33.08 -52.66
CA MET A 1 0.09 33.47 -51.61
C MET A 1 -0.68 32.21 -51.24
N GLY A 2 -0.77 31.70 -50.02
CA GLY A 2 -0.22 32.08 -48.73
C GLY A 2 -0.13 30.81 -47.87
N ARG A 3 0.83 30.80 -46.94
CA ARG A 3 1.05 29.74 -45.95
C ARG A 3 -0.16 29.64 -45.00
N SER A 4 -0.57 28.44 -44.62
CA SER A 4 -1.24 28.23 -43.34
C SER A 4 -0.98 26.81 -42.85
N SER A 5 0.15 26.61 -42.18
CA SER A 5 0.40 25.42 -41.37
C SER A 5 -0.44 25.56 -40.10
N LYS A 6 -1.56 24.83 -40.02
CA LYS A 6 -2.28 24.67 -38.75
C LYS A 6 -1.51 23.69 -37.88
N HIS A 7 -0.65 24.24 -37.01
CA HIS A 7 -0.09 23.56 -35.87
C HIS A 7 -1.24 23.23 -34.91
N CYS A 8 -1.74 21.98 -34.93
CA CYS A 8 -2.62 21.49 -33.88
C CYS A 8 -1.75 21.08 -32.69
N ASN A 9 -1.71 21.92 -31.65
CA ASN A 9 -1.19 21.53 -30.35
C ASN A 9 -2.25 20.66 -29.66
N GLU A 10 -1.99 19.36 -29.62
CA GLU A 10 -2.84 18.36 -28.99
C GLU A 10 -2.76 18.53 -27.45
N LEU A 11 -3.79 19.15 -26.86
CA LEU A 11 -3.94 19.28 -25.41
C LEU A 11 -4.22 17.89 -24.82
N THR A 12 -3.20 17.28 -24.24
CA THR A 12 -3.32 16.08 -23.41
C THR A 12 -4.06 16.42 -22.11
N SER A 13 -5.34 16.09 -22.02
CA SER A 13 -6.08 16.18 -20.76
C SER A 13 -5.70 15.00 -19.88
N VAL A 14 -4.79 15.23 -18.92
CA VAL A 14 -4.47 14.26 -17.87
C VAL A 14 -5.64 14.19 -16.90
N ILE A 15 -6.45 13.13 -16.96
CA ILE A 15 -7.50 12.88 -15.97
C ILE A 15 -6.87 12.18 -14.76
N THR A 16 -6.54 12.94 -13.72
CA THR A 16 -6.03 12.40 -12.46
C THR A 16 -7.20 11.97 -11.56
N LYS A 17 -7.49 10.67 -11.49
CA LYS A 17 -8.37 10.11 -10.44
C LYS A 17 -7.53 9.73 -9.22
N ARG A 18 -7.86 10.26 -8.05
CA ARG A 18 -7.22 9.94 -6.77
C ARG A 18 -8.18 9.12 -5.91
N ASP A 19 -7.94 7.81 -5.82
CA ASP A 19 -8.68 6.94 -4.91
C ASP A 19 -7.80 6.62 -3.68
N THR A 20 -8.37 6.73 -2.48
CA THR A 20 -7.69 6.42 -1.22
C THR A 20 -8.09 5.01 -0.77
N VAL A 21 -7.12 4.11 -0.59
CA VAL A 21 -7.37 2.78 -0.02
C VAL A 21 -6.81 2.74 1.40
N ILE A 22 -7.68 2.51 2.39
CA ILE A 22 -7.28 2.39 3.80
C ILE A 22 -7.07 0.91 4.10
N ILE A 23 -5.81 0.51 4.31
CA ILE A 23 -5.46 -0.84 4.76
C ILE A 23 -5.33 -0.82 6.28
N VAL A 24 -6.28 -1.47 6.96
CA VAL A 24 -6.27 -1.63 8.43
C VAL A 24 -5.49 -2.89 8.77
N LYS A 25 -4.34 -2.76 9.44
CA LYS A 25 -3.59 -3.91 9.94
C LYS A 25 -4.05 -4.23 11.36
N GLN A 26 -4.55 -5.44 11.56
CA GLN A 26 -4.89 -5.92 12.89
C GLN A 26 -3.60 -6.27 13.64
N ALA A 27 -3.41 -5.71 14.82
CA ALA A 27 -2.29 -6.04 15.69
C ALA A 27 -2.63 -7.31 16.47
N GLU A 28 -1.74 -8.30 16.43
CA GLU A 28 -1.91 -9.55 17.17
C GLU A 28 -1.90 -9.28 18.69
N PRO A 29 -2.83 -9.84 19.46
CA PRO A 29 -2.87 -9.68 20.91
C PRO A 29 -1.69 -10.42 21.55
N ILE A 30 -1.03 -9.80 22.52
CA ILE A 30 0.01 -10.45 23.31
C ILE A 30 -0.66 -11.08 24.52
N THR A 31 -0.63 -12.40 24.60
CA THR A 31 -1.28 -13.17 25.67
C THR A 31 -0.24 -14.03 26.40
N ILE A 32 -0.13 -13.84 27.71
CA ILE A 32 0.61 -14.73 28.61
C ILE A 32 -0.44 -15.41 29.48
N GLU A 33 -0.71 -16.68 29.18
CA GLU A 33 -1.68 -17.49 29.92
C GLU A 33 -0.96 -18.21 31.07
N LYS A 34 -1.32 -17.88 32.31
CA LYS A 34 -0.97 -18.57 33.56
C LYS A 34 0.50 -18.94 33.68
N ALA A 35 1.37 -17.94 33.52
CA ALA A 35 2.79 -18.14 33.77
C ALA A 35 3.05 -18.30 35.27
N ARG A 36 3.78 -19.36 35.66
CA ARG A 36 4.32 -19.48 37.01
C ARG A 36 5.45 -18.46 37.18
N THR A 37 5.29 -17.57 38.15
CA THR A 37 6.29 -16.54 38.41
C THR A 37 7.45 -17.08 39.24
N LYS A 38 8.67 -16.61 38.97
CA LYS A 38 9.84 -16.92 39.78
C LYS A 38 9.84 -16.01 41.01
N LEU A 39 9.78 -16.60 42.19
CA LEU A 39 9.92 -15.87 43.45
C LEU A 39 11.38 -15.46 43.66
N VAL A 40 11.61 -14.17 43.91
CA VAL A 40 12.91 -13.62 44.30
C VAL A 40 12.73 -12.90 45.63
N PHE A 41 13.26 -13.51 46.69
CA PHE A 41 13.20 -12.96 48.04
C PHE A 41 14.31 -11.92 48.22
N LYS A 42 13.94 -10.66 48.53
CA LYS A 42 14.89 -9.56 48.72
C LYS A 42 15.41 -9.43 50.17
N ARG A 43 14.79 -10.14 51.11
CA ARG A 43 15.10 -10.14 52.55
C ARG A 43 14.82 -11.52 53.11
N ASP A 44 15.44 -11.86 54.24
CA ASP A 44 15.30 -13.17 54.90
C ASP A 44 13.97 -13.35 55.64
N THR A 45 13.10 -12.33 55.64
CA THR A 45 11.80 -12.37 56.31
C THR A 45 10.71 -12.78 55.33
N ILE A 46 10.07 -13.92 55.60
CA ILE A 46 8.86 -14.36 54.92
C ILE A 46 7.69 -13.60 55.54
N ILE A 47 7.03 -12.75 54.75
CA ILE A 47 5.82 -12.03 55.17
C ILE A 47 4.64 -12.95 54.87
N GLU A 48 4.03 -13.51 55.91
CA GLU A 48 2.79 -14.26 55.78
C GLU A 48 1.64 -13.29 55.50
N THR A 49 1.12 -13.34 54.28
CA THR A 49 -0.06 -12.57 53.87
C THR A 49 -1.21 -13.53 53.60
N LYS A 50 -2.43 -13.06 53.80
CA LYS A 50 -3.63 -13.83 53.43
C LYS A 50 -3.64 -14.01 51.92
N PRO A 51 -4.15 -15.15 51.39
CA PRO A 51 -4.36 -15.33 49.96
C PRO A 51 -5.09 -14.12 49.36
N PHE A 52 -4.58 -13.62 48.24
CA PHE A 52 -5.15 -12.46 47.57
C PHE A 52 -4.96 -12.58 46.06
N THR A 53 -5.85 -11.93 45.32
CA THR A 53 -5.73 -11.75 43.88
C THR A 53 -5.57 -10.26 43.60
N ALA A 54 -4.49 -9.90 42.92
CA ALA A 54 -4.28 -8.54 42.41
C ALA A 54 -4.69 -8.48 40.94
N ILE A 55 -5.61 -7.58 40.61
CA ILE A 55 -6.14 -7.39 39.25
C ILE A 55 -5.86 -5.96 38.81
N ILE A 56 -5.34 -5.81 37.61
CA ILE A 56 -5.15 -4.53 36.92
C ILE A 56 -5.91 -4.63 35.60
N ASP A 57 -6.94 -3.81 35.43
CA ASP A 57 -7.67 -3.64 34.18
C ASP A 57 -7.64 -2.16 33.81
N THR A 58 -6.90 -1.83 32.76
CA THR A 58 -6.64 -0.43 32.39
C THR A 58 -6.44 -0.25 30.89
N ILE A 59 -6.61 0.99 30.44
CA ILE A 59 -6.40 1.40 29.05
C ILE A 59 -5.14 2.27 29.00
N ILE A 60 -4.09 1.79 28.32
CA ILE A 60 -2.83 2.51 28.15
C ILE A 60 -2.68 2.87 26.67
N LYS A 61 -2.63 4.16 26.35
CA LYS A 61 -2.43 4.66 24.97
C LYS A 61 -3.39 4.03 23.94
N ARG A 62 -4.65 3.84 24.32
CA ARG A 62 -5.72 3.17 23.52
C ARG A 62 -5.60 1.65 23.40
N ASP A 63 -4.58 1.04 23.96
CA ASP A 63 -4.48 -0.41 24.14
C ASP A 63 -5.19 -0.82 25.44
N THR A 64 -5.83 -1.99 25.44
CA THR A 64 -6.42 -2.57 26.65
C THR A 64 -5.41 -3.51 27.29
N VAL A 65 -5.14 -3.32 28.58
CA VAL A 65 -4.19 -4.12 29.35
C VAL A 65 -4.93 -4.70 30.54
N TYR A 66 -4.96 -6.02 30.59
CA TYR A 66 -5.46 -6.80 31.72
C TYR A 66 -4.32 -7.62 32.30
N ALA A 67 -4.11 -7.52 33.61
CA ALA A 67 -3.14 -8.34 34.33
C ALA A 67 -3.78 -8.87 35.61
N LYS A 68 -3.53 -10.14 35.92
CA LYS A 68 -4.00 -10.79 37.13
C LYS A 68 -2.85 -11.56 37.77
N PHE A 69 -2.73 -11.44 39.09
CA PHE A 69 -1.78 -12.18 39.90
C PHE A 69 -2.52 -12.86 41.05
N ASP A 70 -2.35 -14.16 41.20
CA ASP A 70 -2.95 -14.93 42.29
C ASP A 70 -1.87 -15.38 43.28
N PHE A 71 -2.06 -15.04 44.56
CA PHE A 71 -1.25 -15.50 45.68
C PHE A 71 -2.09 -16.45 46.55
N PRO A 72 -1.56 -17.62 46.99
CA PRO A 72 -0.16 -18.04 46.98
C PRO A 72 0.29 -18.87 45.76
N GLU A 73 -0.58 -19.09 44.78
CA GLU A 73 -0.26 -19.92 43.60
C GLU A 73 0.86 -19.33 42.74
N ASN A 74 1.10 -18.01 42.84
CA ASN A 74 2.08 -17.25 42.10
C ASN A 74 1.88 -17.35 40.57
N SER A 75 0.62 -17.52 40.14
CA SER A 75 0.22 -17.47 38.74
C SER A 75 0.03 -16.03 38.31
N PHE A 76 0.58 -15.71 37.13
CA PHE A 76 0.45 -14.41 36.49
C PHE A 76 -0.18 -14.56 35.12
N ASP A 77 -1.27 -13.85 34.90
CA ASP A 77 -1.98 -13.72 33.63
C ASP A 77 -1.78 -12.30 33.11
N LEU A 78 -1.40 -12.17 31.84
CA LEU A 78 -1.28 -10.87 31.17
C LEU A 78 -1.93 -10.95 29.80
N TRP A 79 -2.85 -10.03 29.54
CA TRP A 79 -3.54 -9.90 28.28
C TRP A 79 -3.43 -8.45 27.80
N ILE A 80 -2.77 -8.26 26.66
CA ILE A 80 -2.60 -6.95 26.03
C ILE A 80 -3.27 -7.00 24.67
N ARG A 81 -4.37 -6.26 24.55
CA ARG A 81 -5.06 -6.07 23.29
C ARG A 81 -4.68 -4.71 22.70
N LYS A 82 -3.97 -4.75 21.59
CA LYS A 82 -3.57 -3.56 20.84
C LYS A 82 -4.69 -3.05 19.96
N LYS A 83 -4.82 -1.72 19.86
CA LYS A 83 -5.71 -1.13 18.86
C LYS A 83 -5.09 -1.33 17.45
N PRO A 84 -5.87 -1.72 16.43
CA PRO A 84 -5.36 -1.85 15.08
C PRO A 84 -4.90 -0.49 14.55
N ASP A 85 -3.70 -0.45 13.97
CA ASP A 85 -3.14 0.73 13.33
C ASP A 85 -3.60 0.78 11.86
N SER A 86 -4.19 1.89 11.45
CA SER A 86 -4.51 2.18 10.05
C SER A 86 -3.31 2.84 9.38
N THR A 87 -2.65 2.13 8.47
CA THR A 87 -1.63 2.73 7.60
C THR A 87 -2.29 3.30 6.36
N MET A 88 -2.23 4.62 6.17
CA MET A 88 -2.73 5.27 4.96
C MET A 88 -1.72 5.05 3.82
N VAL A 89 -2.09 4.26 2.81
CA VAL A 89 -1.27 4.10 1.61
C VAL A 89 -1.67 5.19 0.62
N HIS A 90 -0.77 6.16 0.41
CA HIS A 90 -0.99 7.23 -0.56
C HIS A 90 -0.77 6.73 -1.99
N THR A 91 -1.87 6.74 -2.76
CA THR A 91 -1.94 6.90 -4.22
C THR A 91 -1.26 5.80 -5.06
N ILE A 92 -2.08 4.88 -5.59
CA ILE A 92 -1.67 4.01 -6.70
C ILE A 92 -1.81 4.84 -7.99
N TYR A 93 -0.69 5.21 -8.61
CA TYR A 93 -0.69 5.85 -9.92
C TYR A 93 -0.95 4.81 -11.01
N ILE A 94 -2.21 4.61 -11.39
CA ILE A 94 -2.55 3.83 -12.58
C ILE A 94 -2.34 4.72 -13.80
N THR A 95 -1.10 4.81 -14.28
CA THR A 95 -0.80 5.42 -15.58
C THR A 95 -1.30 4.46 -16.65
N LYS A 96 -2.55 4.63 -17.11
CA LYS A 96 -2.96 4.03 -18.38
C LYS A 96 -2.25 4.79 -19.49
N GLU A 97 -1.17 4.23 -20.01
CA GLU A 97 -0.66 4.68 -21.30
C GLU A 97 -1.75 4.45 -22.34
N ILE A 98 -2.36 5.53 -22.81
CA ILE A 98 -3.29 5.48 -23.93
C ILE A 98 -2.40 5.25 -25.15
N ILE A 99 -2.18 3.98 -25.50
CA ILE A 99 -1.53 3.63 -26.77
C ILE A 99 -2.49 4.12 -27.85
N LYS A 100 -2.15 5.25 -28.48
CA LYS A 100 -2.91 5.82 -29.59
C LYS A 100 -2.87 4.79 -30.72
N GLU A 101 -3.97 4.05 -30.90
CA GLU A 101 -4.11 3.11 -32.01
C GLU A 101 -3.85 3.87 -33.31
N ARG A 102 -2.83 3.46 -34.05
CA ARG A 102 -2.50 4.09 -35.33
C ARG A 102 -3.71 3.94 -36.26
N PRO A 103 -4.17 5.01 -36.92
CA PRO A 103 -5.31 4.91 -37.82
C PRO A 103 -5.02 3.90 -38.93
N TRP A 104 -5.99 3.03 -39.21
CA TRP A 104 -5.86 1.92 -40.17
C TRP A 104 -5.47 2.34 -41.61
N TRP A 105 -5.64 3.63 -41.94
CA TRP A 105 -5.23 4.22 -43.21
C TRP A 105 -3.76 4.60 -43.29
N GLU A 106 -3.05 4.68 -42.17
CA GLU A 106 -1.67 5.16 -42.14
C GLU A 106 -0.73 4.21 -42.87
N ALA A 107 -0.88 2.89 -42.63
CA ALA A 107 -0.10 1.87 -43.33
C ALA A 107 -0.32 1.87 -44.86
N PRO A 108 -1.57 1.83 -45.39
CA PRO A 108 -1.78 1.88 -46.84
C PRO A 108 -1.43 3.24 -47.46
N ALA A 109 -1.55 4.35 -46.74
CA ALA A 109 -1.14 5.66 -47.26
C ALA A 109 0.38 5.75 -47.46
N PHE A 110 1.16 5.23 -46.52
CA PHE A 110 2.63 5.20 -46.64
C PHE A 110 3.09 4.27 -47.77
N THR A 111 2.46 3.11 -47.94
CA THR A 111 2.81 2.19 -49.03
C THR A 111 2.49 2.81 -50.39
N LEU A 112 1.29 3.36 -50.57
CA LEU A 112 0.90 4.04 -51.80
C LEU A 112 1.79 5.24 -52.12
N GLY A 113 2.10 6.06 -51.11
CA GLY A 113 3.02 7.19 -51.25
C GLY A 113 4.41 6.73 -51.71
N GLY A 114 4.95 5.68 -51.08
CA GLY A 114 6.24 5.09 -51.45
C GLY A 114 6.25 4.53 -52.88
N THR A 115 5.18 3.86 -53.31
CA THR A 115 5.06 3.32 -54.67
C THR A 115 5.01 4.43 -55.72
N ILE A 116 4.25 5.50 -55.46
CA ILE A 116 4.17 6.65 -56.38
C ILE A 116 5.53 7.33 -56.51
N VAL A 117 6.19 7.61 -55.38
CA VAL A 117 7.51 8.24 -55.38
C VAL A 117 8.54 7.35 -56.07
N GLY A 118 8.55 6.04 -55.76
CA GLY A 118 9.44 5.07 -56.40
C GLY A 118 9.22 4.94 -57.91
N TYR A 119 7.96 4.98 -58.36
CA TYR A 119 7.64 4.95 -59.79
C TYR A 119 8.11 6.21 -60.52
N VAL A 120 7.93 7.39 -59.94
CA VAL A 120 8.40 8.66 -60.52
C VAL A 120 9.92 8.67 -60.64
N ILE A 121 10.62 8.27 -59.57
CA ILE A 121 12.09 8.19 -59.57
C ILE A 121 12.55 7.15 -60.60
N GLY A 122 12.00 5.93 -60.59
CA GLY A 122 12.37 4.88 -61.53
C GLY A 122 12.15 5.27 -62.99
N LYS A 123 11.07 5.99 -63.29
CA LYS A 123 10.79 6.51 -64.64
C LYS A 123 11.73 7.64 -65.06
N SER A 124 12.16 8.48 -64.12
CA SER A 124 13.11 9.57 -64.39
C SER A 124 14.55 9.09 -64.61
N PHE A 125 14.95 7.96 -64.01
CA PHE A 125 16.30 7.41 -64.16
C PHE A 125 16.40 6.23 -65.15
N GLY A 126 15.28 5.63 -65.56
CA GLY A 126 15.24 4.49 -66.50
C GLY A 126 15.00 4.88 -67.97
N LYS A 127 15.35 6.10 -68.36
CA LYS A 127 15.18 6.58 -69.74
C LYS A 127 16.54 6.93 -70.35
N ASP A 128 17.32 5.88 -70.62
CA ASP A 128 18.37 5.80 -71.64
C ASP A 128 18.11 4.53 -72.48
#